data_AF-A0AAD7DP09-F1
#
_entry.id   AF-A0AAD7DP09-F1
#
_cell.length_a   1.000
_cell.length_b   1.000
_cell.length_c   1.000
_cell.angle_alpha   90.00
_cell.angle_beta   90.00
_cell.angle_gamma   90.00
#
_symmetry.space_group_name_H-M   'P 1'
#
loop_
_entity.id
_entity.type
_entity.pdbx_description
1 polymer ?
#
loop_
_entity_poly.entity_id
_entity_poly.type
_entity_poly.pdbx_seq_one_letter_code
_entity_poly.pdbx_strand_id
1 'polypeptide(L)'
;MTRSGPKRKVHPQITNVIEQKIFSTLPLEMKPLQEHMLPVLDWSPEDVLPSLKSAAQLSGNCFWQLKCLVLEFLPGVLDALRKRLEECPVVNQIPLHQTEQYPMPAMKLDESTLDDTIEVMETIVRIVMEINDKQLKAHGLMVGDGDLLTHALKDKLESARRNSTTPIAGMQASLGRWGLFHSQMAGGQLTINEHWSTPNLLWPGGLWWEHNKLLERKPMAAGWGGKKATEWKPAHELIHILLPAHIFDGFRSYCRHENLEEWAKTTTYSEFEAVAKTVSDELFSTAALDKIRAHPVQNITLENTILSNHDTLFYVKFGPAIKKGDIGRVLNVLGIWMVMMHSPKTMPRYADATFERLVKPKSFPPKLQ
;
A
#
# COMPACT_ATOMS: atom_id res chain seq x y z
N MET A 1 12.49 -49.38 -26.84
CA MET A 1 13.06 -48.10 -27.34
C MET A 1 12.45 -46.94 -26.57
N THR A 2 13.10 -46.54 -25.48
CA THR A 2 12.72 -45.40 -24.64
C THR A 2 13.06 -44.10 -25.36
N ARG A 3 12.04 -43.31 -25.73
CA ARG A 3 12.22 -41.95 -26.26
C ARG A 3 12.59 -41.03 -25.10
N SER A 4 13.87 -40.72 -24.96
CA SER A 4 14.34 -39.61 -24.14
C SER A 4 13.89 -38.30 -24.81
N GLY A 5 13.02 -37.56 -24.13
CA GLY A 5 12.69 -36.20 -24.53
C GLY A 5 13.94 -35.29 -24.44
N PRO A 6 14.02 -34.22 -25.25
CA PRO A 6 15.16 -33.31 -25.24
C PRO A 6 15.26 -32.63 -23.87
N LYS A 7 16.42 -32.77 -23.22
CA LYS A 7 16.79 -32.01 -22.03
C LYS A 7 16.74 -30.52 -22.39
N ARG A 8 15.81 -29.76 -21.80
CA ARG A 8 15.80 -28.30 -21.91
C ARG A 8 17.11 -27.79 -21.32
N LYS A 9 17.91 -27.10 -22.15
CA LYS A 9 19.07 -26.34 -21.67
C LYS A 9 18.54 -25.18 -20.84
N VAL A 10 18.76 -25.23 -19.52
CA VAL A 10 18.56 -24.09 -18.62
C VAL A 10 19.53 -22.98 -19.05
N HIS A 11 19.06 -21.74 -19.01
CA HIS A 11 19.85 -20.58 -19.45
C HIS A 11 21.13 -20.47 -18.60
N PRO A 12 22.34 -20.34 -19.19
CA PRO A 12 23.62 -20.38 -18.46
C PRO A 12 23.82 -19.27 -17.42
N GLN A 13 22.93 -18.26 -17.35
CA GLN A 13 22.98 -17.21 -16.33
C GLN A 13 22.43 -17.67 -14.97
N ILE A 14 21.55 -18.67 -14.92
CA ILE A 14 21.01 -19.19 -13.65
C ILE A 14 22.01 -20.14 -12.97
N THR A 15 22.79 -20.88 -13.77
CA THR A 15 23.77 -21.87 -13.28
C THR A 15 24.97 -21.20 -12.58
N ASN A 16 25.36 -19.99 -12.99
CA ASN A 16 26.44 -19.24 -12.35
C ASN A 16 26.08 -18.65 -10.97
N VAL A 17 24.79 -18.54 -10.64
CA VAL A 17 24.35 -18.12 -9.28
C VAL A 17 24.54 -19.27 -8.28
N ILE A 18 24.63 -20.52 -8.76
CA ILE A 18 24.77 -21.72 -7.91
C ILE A 18 26.24 -21.93 -7.48
N GLU A 19 27.22 -21.52 -8.29
CA GLU A 19 28.65 -21.62 -7.94
C GLU A 19 29.11 -20.53 -6.97
N GLN A 20 28.46 -19.36 -6.98
CA GLN A 20 28.57 -18.40 -5.88
C GLN A 20 27.57 -18.79 -4.79
N LYS A 21 28.05 -19.51 -3.77
CA LYS A 21 27.31 -19.86 -2.54
C LYS A 21 26.77 -18.63 -1.79
N ILE A 22 25.77 -17.95 -2.34
CA ILE A 22 25.02 -16.91 -1.64
C ILE A 22 23.89 -17.62 -0.91
N PHE A 23 24.24 -18.27 0.20
CA PHE A 23 23.24 -18.76 1.14
C PHE A 23 22.60 -17.54 1.83
N SER A 24 21.28 -17.51 1.96
CA SER A 24 20.62 -16.47 2.76
C SER A 24 21.12 -16.55 4.20
N THR A 25 21.23 -15.39 4.86
CA THR A 25 21.71 -15.29 6.25
C THR A 25 20.61 -15.51 7.28
N LEU A 26 19.45 -16.03 6.85
CA LEU A 26 18.24 -16.19 7.66
C LEU A 26 17.86 -17.68 7.77
N PRO A 27 18.31 -18.38 8.82
CA PRO A 27 17.98 -19.79 9.05
C PRO A 27 16.47 -20.05 9.13
N LEU A 28 16.05 -21.27 8.76
CA LEU A 28 14.64 -21.69 8.81
C LEU A 28 14.05 -21.58 10.21
N GLU A 29 14.87 -21.83 11.23
CA GLU A 29 14.50 -21.82 12.64
C GLU A 29 14.09 -20.42 13.14
N MET A 30 14.36 -19.36 12.36
CA MET A 30 13.88 -18.01 12.68
C MET A 30 12.38 -17.83 12.42
N LYS A 31 11.77 -18.70 11.62
CA LYS A 31 10.31 -18.71 11.41
C LYS A 31 9.69 -19.63 12.48
N PRO A 32 8.76 -19.13 13.31
CA PRO A 32 8.00 -19.94 14.25
C PRO A 32 7.30 -21.10 13.54
N LEU A 33 7.27 -22.26 14.19
CA LEU A 33 6.54 -23.42 13.68
C LEU A 33 5.04 -23.13 13.65
N GLN A 34 4.38 -23.54 12.58
CA GLN A 34 2.93 -23.45 12.46
C GLN A 34 2.26 -24.56 13.27
N GLU A 35 1.83 -24.26 14.50
CA GLU A 35 1.18 -25.23 15.40
C GLU A 35 -0.34 -25.37 15.16
N HIS A 36 -0.96 -24.32 14.61
CA HIS A 36 -2.41 -24.21 14.45
C HIS A 36 -2.82 -23.95 13.00
N MET A 37 -4.07 -24.24 12.65
CA MET A 37 -4.59 -23.94 11.32
C MET A 37 -4.77 -22.43 11.09
N LEU A 38 -5.22 -21.72 12.12
CA LEU A 38 -5.32 -20.28 12.12
C LEU A 38 -4.09 -19.67 12.80
N PRO A 39 -3.57 -18.54 12.31
CA PRO A 39 -2.48 -17.84 12.99
C PRO A 39 -2.95 -17.42 14.39
N VAL A 40 -2.23 -17.87 15.41
CA VAL A 40 -2.39 -17.35 16.77
C VAL A 40 -1.44 -16.15 16.89
N LEU A 41 -2.02 -14.96 17.01
CA LEU A 41 -1.27 -13.72 17.12
C LEU A 41 -1.23 -13.29 18.59
N ASP A 42 -0.03 -12.99 19.08
CA ASP A 42 0.14 -12.28 20.34
C ASP A 42 0.01 -10.77 20.07
N TRP A 43 -1.10 -10.19 20.50
CA TRP A 43 -1.43 -8.79 20.24
C TRP A 43 -2.00 -8.10 21.47
N SER A 44 -1.82 -6.79 21.50
CA SER A 44 -2.26 -5.90 22.55
C SER A 44 -3.18 -4.81 21.97
N PRO A 45 -4.07 -4.16 22.75
CA PRO A 45 -4.91 -3.08 22.25
C PRO A 45 -4.14 -1.97 21.50
N GLU A 46 -2.88 -1.76 21.86
CA GLU A 46 -1.95 -0.82 21.23
C GLU A 46 -1.59 -1.19 19.77
N ASP A 47 -1.88 -2.43 19.35
CA ASP A 47 -1.66 -2.93 17.98
C ASP A 47 -2.85 -2.72 17.05
N VAL A 48 -4.01 -2.42 17.61
CA VAL A 48 -5.25 -2.22 16.86
C VAL A 48 -5.36 -0.78 16.36
N LEU A 49 -4.81 0.18 17.11
CA LEU A 49 -4.91 1.60 16.78
C LEU A 49 -3.53 2.19 16.51
N PRO A 50 -3.41 3.10 15.54
CA PRO A 50 -2.18 3.85 15.34
C PRO A 50 -1.76 4.58 16.61
N SER A 51 -0.49 4.44 16.99
CA SER A 51 0.07 5.20 18.11
C SER A 51 0.00 6.71 17.85
N LEU A 52 -0.04 7.53 18.91
CA LEU A 52 0.02 9.00 18.78
C LEU A 52 1.26 9.46 17.98
N LYS A 53 2.39 8.76 18.17
CA LYS A 53 3.62 9.01 17.41
C LYS A 53 3.44 8.73 15.92
N SER A 54 2.87 7.57 15.57
CA SER A 54 2.58 7.18 14.18
C SER A 54 1.60 8.15 13.52
N ALA A 55 0.56 8.57 14.25
CA ALA A 55 -0.40 9.56 13.77
C ALA A 55 0.26 10.91 13.50
N ALA A 56 1.06 11.44 14.45
CA ALA A 56 1.78 12.70 14.26
C ALA A 56 2.77 12.64 13.09
N GLN A 57 3.50 11.53 12.94
CA GLN A 57 4.37 11.29 11.79
C GLN A 57 3.59 11.23 10.48
N LEU A 58 2.41 10.60 10.47
CA LEU A 58 1.54 10.53 9.31
C LEU A 58 1.08 11.93 8.89
N SER A 59 0.56 12.72 9.83
CA SER A 59 0.11 14.10 9.61
C SER A 59 1.21 15.00 9.08
N GLY A 60 2.41 14.99 9.69
CA GLY A 60 3.54 15.81 9.23
C GLY A 60 3.97 15.46 7.81
N ASN A 61 3.97 14.17 7.48
CA ASN A 61 4.25 13.72 6.11
C ASN A 61 3.12 14.06 5.12
N CYS A 62 1.85 14.02 5.54
CA CYS A 62 0.72 14.43 4.70
C CYS A 62 0.80 15.93 4.39
N PHE A 63 1.15 16.75 5.39
CA PHE A 63 1.42 18.17 5.21
C PHE A 63 2.56 18.41 4.22
N TRP A 64 3.67 17.68 4.34
CA TRP A 64 4.75 17.72 3.37
C TRP A 64 4.28 17.35 1.95
N GLN A 65 3.51 16.25 1.81
CA GLN A 65 2.99 15.80 0.52
C GLN A 65 2.07 16.85 -0.12
N LEU A 66 1.24 17.52 0.68
CA LEU A 66 0.40 18.63 0.22
C LEU A 66 1.25 19.77 -0.35
N LYS A 67 2.30 20.20 0.37
CA LYS A 67 3.26 21.21 -0.13
C LYS A 67 3.88 20.77 -1.46
N CYS A 68 4.29 19.51 -1.60
CA CYS A 68 4.87 18.98 -2.83
C CYS A 68 3.90 19.04 -4.01
N LEU A 69 2.64 18.62 -3.81
CA LEU A 69 1.66 18.59 -4.90
C LEU A 69 1.39 19.99 -5.45
N VAL A 70 1.28 21.02 -4.59
CA VAL A 70 1.13 22.40 -5.08
C VAL A 70 2.34 22.83 -5.89
N LEU A 71 3.54 22.58 -5.38
CA LEU A 71 4.76 22.95 -6.06
C LEU A 71 4.98 22.18 -7.37
N GLU A 72 4.42 20.98 -7.52
CA GLU A 72 4.50 20.18 -8.75
C GLU A 72 3.60 20.76 -9.86
N PHE A 73 2.36 21.11 -9.52
CA PHE A 73 1.34 21.46 -10.51
C PHE A 73 1.15 22.97 -10.73
N LEU A 74 1.75 23.85 -9.92
CA LEU A 74 1.53 25.30 -10.01
C LEU A 74 2.41 25.87 -11.14
N PRO A 75 1.81 26.34 -12.25
CA PRO A 75 2.58 26.82 -13.38
C PRO A 75 3.24 28.18 -13.06
N GLY A 76 4.42 28.41 -13.63
CA GLY A 76 4.95 29.76 -13.79
C GLY A 76 5.69 30.40 -12.63
N VAL A 77 6.11 29.65 -11.59
CA VAL A 77 7.17 29.91 -10.55
C VAL A 77 6.82 29.00 -9.33
N LEU A 78 7.72 28.21 -8.73
CA LEU A 78 8.88 28.63 -7.95
C LEU A 78 9.94 27.51 -7.82
N ASP A 79 10.90 27.45 -8.75
CA ASP A 79 12.16 26.73 -8.48
C ASP A 79 12.81 27.24 -7.18
N ALA A 80 12.60 28.53 -6.85
CA ALA A 80 13.02 29.13 -5.59
C ALA A 80 12.33 28.52 -4.34
N LEU A 81 11.02 28.22 -4.39
CA LEU A 81 10.34 27.55 -3.26
C LEU A 81 10.63 26.06 -3.25
N ARG A 82 10.70 25.40 -4.42
CA ARG A 82 11.09 23.99 -4.53
C ARG A 82 12.47 23.77 -3.90
N LYS A 83 13.43 24.67 -4.13
CA LYS A 83 14.76 24.65 -3.49
C LYS A 83 14.73 24.87 -1.98
N ARG A 84 13.66 25.48 -1.44
CA ARG A 84 13.45 25.71 0.00
C ARG A 84 12.56 24.64 0.63
N LEU A 85 11.95 23.77 -0.16
CA LEU A 85 11.16 22.67 0.36
C LEU A 85 12.12 21.67 1.03
N GLU A 86 11.90 21.46 2.31
CA GLU A 86 12.67 20.50 3.09
C GLU A 86 12.48 19.07 2.54
N GLU A 87 13.41 18.19 2.87
CA GLU A 87 13.27 16.78 2.55
C GLU A 87 12.05 16.18 3.26
N CYS A 88 11.50 15.12 2.66
CA CYS A 88 10.36 14.44 3.25
C CYS A 88 10.75 13.84 4.62
N PRO A 89 9.97 14.06 5.68
CA PRO A 89 10.26 13.47 6.99
C PRO A 89 10.37 11.95 6.93
N VAL A 90 11.58 11.44 7.20
CA VAL A 90 11.88 10.01 7.21
C VAL A 90 11.39 9.38 8.51
N VAL A 91 10.79 8.19 8.42
CA VAL A 91 10.36 7.42 9.61
C VAL A 91 11.26 6.20 9.81
N ASN A 92 11.32 5.32 8.81
CA ASN A 92 12.21 4.17 8.82
C ASN A 92 12.53 3.80 7.37
N GLN A 93 13.59 4.39 6.81
CA GLN A 93 14.01 4.15 5.45
C GLN A 93 15.03 3.02 5.37
N ILE A 94 14.75 2.03 4.53
CA ILE A 94 15.71 0.95 4.28
C ILE A 94 16.93 1.49 3.51
N PRO A 95 18.14 0.96 3.78
CA PRO A 95 19.32 1.32 3.02
C PRO A 95 19.13 1.02 1.52
N LEU A 96 19.54 1.98 0.69
CA LEU A 96 19.53 1.81 -0.75
C LEU A 96 20.54 0.72 -1.14
N HIS A 97 20.05 -0.31 -1.81
CA HIS A 97 20.85 -1.35 -2.41
C HIS A 97 20.21 -1.76 -3.74
N GLN A 98 21.04 -2.19 -4.69
CA GLN A 98 20.55 -2.74 -5.93
C GLN A 98 20.24 -4.22 -5.71
N THR A 99 18.99 -4.61 -5.95
CA THR A 99 18.58 -6.02 -5.92
C THR A 99 18.91 -6.68 -7.25
N GLU A 100 19.55 -7.85 -7.21
CA GLU A 100 19.71 -8.68 -8.39
C GLU A 100 18.37 -9.31 -8.76
N GLN A 101 18.04 -9.29 -10.05
CA GLN A 101 16.76 -9.78 -10.55
C GLN A 101 16.99 -10.93 -11.52
N TYR A 102 16.35 -12.05 -11.23
CA TYR A 102 16.37 -13.24 -12.07
C TYR A 102 14.94 -13.53 -12.53
N PRO A 103 14.64 -13.42 -13.83
CA PRO A 103 13.29 -13.67 -14.31
C PRO A 103 12.95 -15.16 -14.14
N MET A 104 11.80 -15.43 -13.53
CA MET A 104 11.27 -16.80 -13.49
C MET A 104 10.65 -17.17 -14.85
N PRO A 105 10.87 -18.40 -15.34
CA PRO A 105 10.25 -18.85 -16.57
C PRO A 105 8.73 -18.94 -16.41
N ALA A 106 7.99 -18.65 -17.48
CA ALA A 106 6.55 -18.86 -17.50
C ALA A 106 6.23 -20.35 -17.24
N MET A 107 5.31 -20.60 -16.32
CA MET A 107 4.84 -21.93 -15.97
C MET A 107 3.43 -22.11 -16.54
N LYS A 108 3.10 -23.33 -16.99
CA LYS A 108 1.75 -23.67 -17.42
C LYS A 108 0.95 -24.24 -16.23
N LEU A 109 0.96 -23.49 -15.14
CA LEU A 109 0.34 -23.84 -13.86
C LEU A 109 -0.56 -22.67 -13.44
N ASP A 110 -1.68 -22.98 -12.81
CA ASP A 110 -2.68 -21.98 -12.39
C ASP A 110 -2.71 -21.87 -10.86
N GLU A 111 -2.22 -20.78 -10.28
CA GLU A 111 -2.18 -20.58 -8.81
C GLU A 111 -3.55 -20.32 -8.15
N SER A 112 -4.65 -20.78 -8.77
CA SER A 112 -6.01 -20.60 -8.27
C SER A 112 -6.46 -21.66 -7.26
N THR A 113 -5.76 -22.81 -7.21
CA THR A 113 -6.07 -23.93 -6.31
C THR A 113 -4.91 -24.29 -5.39
N LEU A 114 -5.20 -25.09 -4.34
CA LEU A 114 -4.18 -25.55 -3.41
C LEU A 114 -3.16 -26.49 -4.07
N ASP A 115 -3.64 -27.44 -4.89
CA ASP A 115 -2.79 -28.44 -5.56
C ASP A 115 -1.89 -27.78 -6.60
N ASP A 116 -2.41 -26.84 -7.38
CA ASP A 116 -1.60 -26.11 -8.34
C ASP A 116 -0.59 -25.17 -7.65
N THR A 117 -0.95 -24.57 -6.51
CA THR A 117 -0.01 -23.76 -5.70
C THR A 117 1.14 -24.61 -5.16
N ILE A 118 0.87 -25.86 -4.77
CA ILE A 118 1.91 -26.83 -4.42
C ILE A 118 2.83 -27.06 -5.61
N GLU A 119 2.26 -27.37 -6.77
CA GLU A 119 3.03 -27.69 -7.98
C GLU A 119 3.92 -26.52 -8.40
N VAL A 120 3.41 -25.29 -8.31
CA VAL A 120 4.20 -24.07 -8.58
C VAL A 120 5.38 -23.96 -7.63
N MET A 121 5.14 -24.05 -6.33
CA MET A 121 6.20 -23.87 -5.34
C MET A 121 7.27 -24.98 -5.43
N GLU A 122 6.86 -26.23 -5.65
CA GLU A 122 7.78 -27.34 -5.86
C GLU A 122 8.54 -27.21 -7.19
N THR A 123 7.89 -26.71 -8.25
CA THR A 123 8.54 -26.42 -9.54
C THR A 123 9.59 -25.33 -9.40
N ILE A 124 9.29 -24.23 -8.70
CA ILE A 124 10.25 -23.15 -8.44
C ILE A 124 11.48 -23.71 -7.73
N VAL A 125 11.30 -24.40 -6.60
CA VAL A 125 12.44 -24.85 -5.79
C VAL A 125 13.22 -25.99 -6.45
N ARG A 126 12.52 -27.03 -6.94
CA ARG A 126 13.18 -28.25 -7.42
C ARG A 126 13.62 -28.19 -8.87
N ILE A 127 12.87 -27.49 -9.72
CA ILE A 127 13.11 -27.49 -11.18
C ILE A 127 13.81 -26.20 -11.62
N VAL A 128 13.38 -25.03 -11.14
CA VAL A 128 13.96 -23.76 -11.57
C VAL A 128 15.23 -23.44 -10.80
N MET A 129 15.19 -23.56 -9.47
CA MET A 129 16.36 -23.29 -8.62
C MET A 129 17.29 -24.51 -8.48
N GLU A 130 16.80 -25.71 -8.82
CA GLU A 130 17.53 -26.98 -8.68
C GLU A 130 18.03 -27.25 -7.25
N ILE A 131 17.25 -26.82 -6.25
CA ILE A 131 17.56 -26.95 -4.82
C ILE A 131 16.85 -28.17 -4.23
N ASN A 132 17.59 -29.00 -3.50
CA ASN A 132 17.05 -30.08 -2.67
C ASN A 132 16.85 -29.65 -1.20
N ASP A 133 16.21 -30.50 -0.39
CA ASP A 133 15.90 -30.22 1.01
C ASP A 133 17.13 -29.83 1.87
N LYS A 134 18.29 -30.44 1.65
CA LYS A 134 19.54 -30.10 2.36
C LYS A 134 20.04 -28.71 1.95
N GLN A 135 19.98 -28.41 0.66
CA GLN A 135 20.37 -27.10 0.14
C GLN A 135 19.38 -26.01 0.56
N LEU A 136 18.07 -26.29 0.59
CA LEU A 136 17.07 -25.34 1.06
C LEU A 136 17.26 -25.03 2.54
N LYS A 137 17.57 -26.03 3.36
CA LYS A 137 17.90 -25.82 4.77
C LYS A 137 19.16 -24.94 4.94
N ALA A 138 20.18 -25.15 4.11
CA ALA A 138 21.39 -24.32 4.11
C ALA A 138 21.12 -22.90 3.57
N HIS A 139 20.20 -22.75 2.62
CA HIS A 139 19.78 -21.47 2.07
C HIS A 139 18.97 -20.66 3.09
N GLY A 140 18.04 -21.28 3.82
CA GLY A 140 17.20 -20.60 4.79
C GLY A 140 15.92 -20.02 4.18
N LEU A 141 15.36 -19.01 4.84
CA LEU A 141 14.04 -18.44 4.52
C LEU A 141 14.00 -17.79 3.13
N MET A 142 12.85 -17.93 2.48
CA MET A 142 12.49 -17.37 1.18
C MET A 142 11.28 -16.44 1.36
N VAL A 143 11.48 -15.15 1.13
CA VAL A 143 10.41 -14.15 1.24
C VAL A 143 9.62 -14.13 -0.07
N GLY A 144 8.31 -14.36 0.02
CA GLY A 144 7.41 -14.32 -1.14
C GLY A 144 6.30 -13.29 -0.96
N ASP A 145 6.16 -12.42 -1.94
CA ASP A 145 5.02 -11.51 -2.06
C ASP A 145 3.88 -12.18 -2.82
N GLY A 146 2.64 -11.74 -2.58
CA GLY A 146 1.47 -12.20 -3.30
C GLY A 146 0.22 -11.40 -2.98
N ASP A 147 -0.89 -11.81 -3.59
CA ASP A 147 -2.20 -11.29 -3.25
C ASP A 147 -2.80 -12.05 -2.04
N LEU A 148 -4.02 -11.68 -1.64
CA LEU A 148 -4.73 -12.35 -0.54
C LEU A 148 -4.89 -13.85 -0.77
N LEU A 149 -5.15 -14.28 -2.00
CA LEU A 149 -5.40 -15.67 -2.31
C LEU A 149 -4.10 -16.47 -2.21
N THR A 150 -3.01 -15.96 -2.77
CA THR A 150 -1.67 -16.57 -2.65
C THR A 150 -1.30 -16.81 -1.19
N HIS A 151 -1.51 -15.81 -0.32
CA HIS A 151 -1.20 -15.96 1.10
C HIS A 151 -2.14 -16.97 1.78
N ALA A 152 -3.45 -16.88 1.55
CA ALA A 152 -4.42 -17.81 2.13
C ALA A 152 -4.16 -19.26 1.72
N LEU A 153 -3.73 -19.51 0.48
CA LEU A 153 -3.37 -20.85 0.00
C LEU A 153 -2.07 -21.33 0.63
N LYS A 154 -1.05 -20.47 0.74
CA LYS A 154 0.22 -20.80 1.42
C LYS A 154 0.01 -21.14 2.89
N ASP A 155 -0.77 -20.35 3.62
CA ASP A 155 -1.03 -20.59 5.05
C ASP A 155 -1.82 -21.89 5.26
N LYS A 156 -2.82 -22.17 4.40
CA LYS A 156 -3.53 -23.46 4.40
C LYS A 156 -2.59 -24.64 4.12
N LEU A 157 -1.70 -24.49 3.14
CA LEU A 157 -0.76 -25.52 2.75
C LEU A 157 0.22 -25.85 3.88
N GLU A 158 0.83 -24.83 4.47
CA GLU A 158 1.75 -24.98 5.59
C GLU A 158 1.08 -25.64 6.79
N SER A 159 -0.14 -25.21 7.14
CA SER A 159 -0.95 -25.86 8.18
C SER A 159 -1.22 -27.34 7.87
N ALA A 160 -1.62 -27.66 6.64
CA ALA A 160 -1.92 -29.03 6.22
C ALA A 160 -0.66 -29.94 6.27
N ARG A 161 0.51 -29.36 5.99
CA ARG A 161 1.78 -30.08 5.91
C ARG A 161 2.70 -29.88 7.12
N ARG A 162 2.20 -29.32 8.23
CA ARG A 162 2.98 -29.00 9.44
C ARG A 162 3.78 -30.15 10.04
N ASN A 163 3.32 -31.40 9.86
CA ASN A 163 4.00 -32.60 10.34
C ASN A 163 5.08 -33.13 9.38
N SER A 164 5.31 -32.46 8.25
CA SER A 164 6.32 -32.89 7.28
C SER A 164 7.72 -32.63 7.84
N THR A 165 8.58 -33.64 7.74
CA THR A 165 9.94 -33.58 8.29
C THR A 165 10.94 -32.93 7.33
N THR A 166 10.54 -32.62 6.09
CA THR A 166 11.42 -32.05 5.08
C THR A 166 11.03 -30.59 4.74
N PRO A 167 12.00 -29.67 4.58
CA PRO A 167 11.73 -28.26 4.32
C PRO A 167 10.85 -27.98 3.11
N ILE A 168 11.04 -28.69 2.00
CA ILE A 168 10.28 -28.47 0.77
C ILE A 168 8.84 -28.95 0.94
N ALA A 169 8.65 -30.18 1.42
CA ALA A 169 7.30 -30.72 1.58
C ALA A 169 6.51 -29.89 2.60
N GLY A 170 7.13 -29.55 3.75
CA GLY A 170 6.49 -28.76 4.80
C GLY A 170 6.36 -27.26 4.51
N MET A 171 6.86 -26.76 3.37
CA MET A 171 6.88 -25.33 3.03
C MET A 171 7.58 -24.44 4.08
N GLN A 172 8.52 -25.02 4.82
CA GLN A 172 9.14 -24.41 6.00
C GLN A 172 9.94 -23.14 5.69
N ALA A 173 10.46 -23.03 4.45
CA ALA A 173 11.23 -21.88 4.01
C ALA A 173 10.38 -20.68 3.59
N SER A 174 9.10 -20.86 3.26
CA SER A 174 8.29 -19.79 2.66
C SER A 174 7.83 -18.79 3.72
N LEU A 175 8.27 -17.54 3.63
CA LEU A 175 7.78 -16.43 4.45
C LEU A 175 6.96 -15.47 3.58
N GLY A 176 5.65 -15.40 3.85
CA GLY A 176 4.78 -14.45 3.15
C GLY A 176 5.07 -13.01 3.57
N ARG A 177 5.34 -12.12 2.61
CA ARG A 177 5.32 -10.68 2.80
C ARG A 177 4.13 -10.09 2.08
N TRP A 178 3.48 -9.12 2.70
CA TRP A 178 2.27 -8.51 2.17
C TRP A 178 2.58 -7.72 0.90
N GLY A 179 1.90 -8.05 -0.21
CA GLY A 179 2.04 -7.34 -1.47
C GLY A 179 1.59 -5.88 -1.35
N LEU A 180 2.54 -4.95 -1.24
CA LEU A 180 2.24 -3.52 -1.10
C LEU A 180 1.48 -2.96 -2.31
N PHE A 181 1.65 -3.56 -3.49
CA PHE A 181 0.83 -3.25 -4.66
C PHE A 181 -0.66 -3.55 -4.41
N HIS A 182 -0.98 -4.72 -3.86
CA HIS A 182 -2.36 -5.08 -3.51
C HIS A 182 -2.92 -4.21 -2.38
N SER A 183 -2.07 -3.77 -1.43
CA SER A 183 -2.46 -2.76 -0.44
C SER A 183 -2.87 -1.46 -1.10
N GLN A 184 -2.09 -1.00 -2.08
CA GLN A 184 -2.42 0.20 -2.84
C GLN A 184 -3.69 0.02 -3.65
N MET A 185 -3.92 -1.16 -4.25
CA MET A 185 -5.19 -1.43 -4.93
C MET A 185 -6.38 -1.33 -3.98
N ALA A 186 -6.25 -1.99 -2.82
CA ALA A 186 -7.26 -2.00 -1.78
C ALA A 186 -7.54 -0.60 -1.22
N GLY A 187 -6.50 0.18 -0.92
CA GLY A 187 -6.64 1.55 -0.45
C GLY A 187 -7.32 2.47 -1.47
N GLY A 188 -7.10 2.24 -2.77
CA GLY A 188 -7.76 3.01 -3.84
C GLY A 188 -9.23 2.70 -3.93
N GLN A 189 -9.58 1.41 -3.84
CA GLN A 189 -10.97 0.97 -3.78
C GLN A 189 -11.68 1.49 -2.53
N LEU A 190 -11.03 1.40 -1.36
CA LEU A 190 -11.52 1.94 -0.09
C LEU A 190 -11.86 3.44 -0.23
N THR A 191 -10.88 4.23 -0.67
CA THR A 191 -11.02 5.69 -0.80
C THR A 191 -12.15 6.06 -1.76
N ILE A 192 -12.18 5.47 -2.96
CA ILE A 192 -13.21 5.78 -3.95
C ILE A 192 -14.59 5.35 -3.47
N ASN A 193 -14.74 4.16 -2.89
CA ASN A 193 -16.05 3.64 -2.53
C ASN A 193 -16.68 4.35 -1.35
N GLU A 194 -15.87 4.76 -0.38
CA GLU A 194 -16.33 5.52 0.76
C GLU A 194 -16.88 6.88 0.34
N HIS A 195 -16.13 7.56 -0.55
CA HIS A 195 -16.43 8.93 -0.95
C HIS A 195 -17.22 9.03 -2.27
N TRP A 196 -17.66 7.91 -2.83
CA TRP A 196 -18.34 7.89 -4.14
C TRP A 196 -19.63 8.69 -4.15
N SER A 197 -20.37 8.69 -3.04
CA SER A 197 -21.72 9.27 -2.90
C SER A 197 -22.80 8.59 -3.77
N THR A 198 -24.00 9.19 -3.78
CA THR A 198 -25.18 8.64 -4.47
C THR A 198 -25.17 9.03 -5.96
N PRO A 199 -25.30 8.07 -6.88
CA PRO A 199 -25.43 8.37 -8.30
C PRO A 199 -26.61 9.30 -8.60
N ASN A 200 -26.42 10.24 -9.53
CA ASN A 200 -27.42 11.22 -9.96
C ASN A 200 -27.84 12.23 -8.91
N LEU A 201 -27.12 12.34 -7.79
CA LEU A 201 -27.31 13.45 -6.86
C LEU A 201 -26.97 14.77 -7.58
N LEU A 202 -27.87 15.76 -7.47
CA LEU A 202 -27.66 17.08 -8.06
C LEU A 202 -26.64 17.92 -7.28
N TRP A 203 -26.42 17.57 -6.02
CA TRP A 203 -25.59 18.33 -5.10
C TRP A 203 -24.10 17.99 -5.24
N PRO A 204 -23.22 19.00 -5.32
CA PRO A 204 -21.78 18.77 -5.25
C PRO A 204 -21.39 18.31 -3.84
N GLY A 205 -20.34 17.49 -3.75
CA GLY A 205 -19.84 16.96 -2.47
C GLY A 205 -19.60 15.46 -2.43
N GLY A 206 -19.40 14.83 -3.59
CA GLY A 206 -19.05 13.42 -3.68
C GLY A 206 -18.35 13.11 -5.00
N LEU A 207 -17.52 12.07 -4.99
CA LEU A 207 -16.66 11.74 -6.13
C LEU A 207 -17.45 11.34 -7.38
N TRP A 208 -18.67 10.84 -7.24
CA TRP A 208 -19.55 10.58 -8.38
C TRP A 208 -19.88 11.87 -9.15
N TRP A 209 -20.18 12.96 -8.43
CA TRP A 209 -20.50 14.24 -9.07
C TRP A 209 -19.26 14.81 -9.77
N GLU A 210 -18.11 14.79 -9.11
CA GLU A 210 -16.85 15.25 -9.68
C GLU A 210 -16.47 14.43 -10.93
N HIS A 211 -16.54 13.10 -10.86
CA HIS A 211 -16.20 12.22 -11.97
C HIS A 211 -17.14 12.36 -13.17
N ASN A 212 -18.46 12.35 -12.93
CA ASN A 212 -19.46 12.26 -14.02
C ASN A 212 -19.99 13.62 -14.48
N LYS A 213 -20.08 14.62 -13.60
CA LYS A 213 -20.66 15.94 -13.92
C LYS A 213 -19.60 17.00 -14.15
N LEU A 214 -18.58 17.07 -13.29
CA LEU A 214 -17.52 18.07 -13.44
C LEU A 214 -16.52 17.69 -14.53
N LEU A 215 -16.03 16.44 -14.50
CA LEU A 215 -15.01 15.96 -15.44
C LEU A 215 -15.60 15.30 -16.70
N GLU A 216 -16.91 15.09 -16.76
CA GLU A 216 -17.63 14.45 -17.87
C GLU A 216 -16.99 13.11 -18.32
N ARG A 217 -16.40 12.36 -17.37
CA ARG A 217 -15.75 11.09 -17.67
C ARG A 217 -16.78 9.99 -17.87
N LYS A 218 -16.36 8.94 -18.60
CA LYS A 218 -17.14 7.71 -18.74
C LYS A 218 -17.52 7.17 -17.34
N PRO A 219 -18.79 6.81 -17.09
CA PRO A 219 -19.21 6.27 -15.80
C PRO A 219 -18.37 5.05 -15.39
N MET A 220 -17.97 5.02 -14.12
CA MET A 220 -17.31 3.87 -13.50
C MET A 220 -18.20 3.26 -12.41
N ALA A 221 -18.09 1.94 -12.21
CA ALA A 221 -18.74 1.25 -11.12
C ALA A 221 -17.95 1.48 -9.84
N ALA A 222 -18.56 2.15 -8.86
CA ALA A 222 -17.98 2.42 -7.55
C ALA A 222 -19.08 2.61 -6.49
N GLY A 223 -18.66 2.64 -5.23
CA GLY A 223 -19.51 2.61 -4.05
C GLY A 223 -19.72 1.19 -3.51
N TRP A 224 -19.89 1.08 -2.19
CA TRP A 224 -20.06 -0.22 -1.49
C TRP A 224 -21.32 -1.00 -1.89
N GLY A 225 -22.31 -0.34 -2.50
CA GLY A 225 -23.54 -0.97 -2.99
C GLY A 225 -23.42 -1.66 -4.35
N GLY A 226 -22.27 -1.55 -5.03
CA GLY A 226 -22.07 -2.11 -6.36
C GLY A 226 -21.91 -3.64 -6.37
N LYS A 227 -22.44 -4.30 -7.42
CA LYS A 227 -22.21 -5.76 -7.64
C LYS A 227 -20.81 -6.10 -8.14
N LYS A 228 -20.11 -5.11 -8.71
CA LYS A 228 -18.76 -5.26 -9.24
C LYS A 228 -17.80 -4.46 -8.37
N ALA A 229 -16.62 -5.03 -8.13
CA ALA A 229 -15.53 -4.29 -7.52
C ALA A 229 -15.13 -3.11 -8.41
N THR A 230 -14.72 -2.03 -7.76
CA THR A 230 -14.23 -0.83 -8.44
C THR A 230 -12.94 -1.14 -9.16
N GLU A 231 -12.88 -0.82 -10.44
CA GLU A 231 -11.66 -1.00 -11.22
C GLU A 231 -10.56 -0.07 -10.68
N TRP A 232 -9.40 -0.66 -10.35
CA TRP A 232 -8.33 0.07 -9.69
C TRP A 232 -7.74 1.19 -10.56
N LYS A 233 -7.54 0.95 -11.85
CA LYS A 233 -6.84 1.92 -12.73
C LYS A 233 -7.64 3.23 -12.89
N PRO A 234 -8.95 3.22 -13.20
CA PRO A 234 -9.77 4.43 -13.18
C PRO A 234 -9.82 5.12 -11.80
N ALA A 235 -9.93 4.35 -10.72
CA ALA A 235 -9.92 4.87 -9.35
C ALA A 235 -8.62 5.60 -9.01
N HIS A 236 -7.48 4.97 -9.30
CA HIS A 236 -6.14 5.52 -9.09
C HIS A 236 -5.95 6.84 -9.85
N GLU A 237 -6.33 6.88 -11.13
CA GLU A 237 -6.25 8.09 -11.94
C GLU A 237 -7.14 9.22 -11.41
N LEU A 238 -8.38 8.90 -11.02
CA LEU A 238 -9.29 9.90 -10.48
C LEU A 238 -8.72 10.54 -9.21
N ILE A 239 -8.23 9.72 -8.27
CA ILE A 239 -7.57 10.20 -7.04
C ILE A 239 -6.40 11.16 -7.36
N HIS A 240 -5.54 10.78 -8.30
CA HIS A 240 -4.36 11.58 -8.65
C HIS A 240 -4.69 12.86 -9.43
N ILE A 241 -5.89 13.00 -9.98
CA ILE A 241 -6.37 14.24 -10.61
C ILE A 241 -7.05 15.14 -9.57
N LEU A 242 -7.93 14.56 -8.75
CA LEU A 242 -8.77 15.31 -7.82
C LEU A 242 -7.97 15.90 -6.66
N LEU A 243 -7.07 15.12 -6.05
CA LEU A 243 -6.34 15.60 -4.88
C LEU A 243 -5.54 16.87 -5.17
N PRO A 244 -4.72 16.95 -6.25
CA PRO A 244 -4.12 18.21 -6.64
C PRO A 244 -5.18 19.30 -6.85
N ALA A 245 -6.22 19.07 -7.65
CA ALA A 245 -7.25 20.09 -7.91
C ALA A 245 -7.86 20.68 -6.62
N HIS A 246 -8.15 19.84 -5.62
CA HIS A 246 -8.71 20.27 -4.33
C HIS A 246 -7.70 21.08 -3.51
N ILE A 247 -6.43 20.68 -3.51
CA ILE A 247 -5.37 21.46 -2.86
C ILE A 247 -5.23 22.83 -3.56
N PHE A 248 -5.25 22.88 -4.89
CA PHE A 248 -5.19 24.13 -5.66
C PHE A 248 -6.35 25.06 -5.34
N ASP A 249 -7.57 24.53 -5.29
CA ASP A 249 -8.75 25.33 -4.93
C ASP A 249 -8.68 25.85 -3.49
N GLY A 250 -8.12 25.06 -2.58
CA GLY A 250 -7.79 25.52 -1.23
C GLY A 250 -6.81 26.70 -1.25
N PHE A 251 -5.70 26.58 -1.99
CA PHE A 251 -4.73 27.69 -2.12
C PHE A 251 -5.37 28.93 -2.72
N ARG A 252 -6.18 28.79 -3.78
CA ARG A 252 -6.94 29.91 -4.36
C ARG A 252 -7.84 30.59 -3.33
N SER A 253 -8.50 29.80 -2.48
CA SER A 253 -9.41 30.30 -1.45
C SER A 253 -8.69 31.02 -0.30
N TYR A 254 -7.50 30.57 0.08
CA TYR A 254 -6.80 31.07 1.28
C TYR A 254 -5.59 31.99 1.01
N CYS A 255 -5.06 32.06 -0.22
CA CYS A 255 -3.95 32.95 -0.55
C CYS A 255 -4.34 34.43 -0.59
N ARG A 256 -5.65 34.75 -0.60
CA ARG A 256 -6.20 36.13 -0.67
C ARG A 256 -5.75 36.91 -1.92
N HIS A 257 -5.42 36.21 -2.99
CA HIS A 257 -5.16 36.78 -4.31
C HIS A 257 -6.20 36.28 -5.32
N GLU A 258 -6.59 37.14 -6.26
CA GLU A 258 -7.52 36.77 -7.33
C GLU A 258 -6.88 35.81 -8.33
N ASN A 259 -5.56 35.90 -8.50
CA ASN A 259 -4.79 35.08 -9.42
C ASN A 259 -3.67 34.34 -8.67
N LEU A 260 -3.75 33.01 -8.66
CA LEU A 260 -2.80 32.14 -7.96
C LEU A 260 -1.40 32.16 -8.61
N GLU A 261 -1.30 32.34 -9.93
CA GLU A 261 -0.02 32.43 -10.64
C GLU A 261 0.71 33.74 -10.34
N GLU A 262 -0.02 34.84 -10.18
CA GLU A 262 0.55 36.13 -9.78
C GLU A 262 1.01 36.11 -8.31
N TRP A 263 0.21 35.51 -7.44
CA TRP A 263 0.62 35.24 -6.06
C TRP A 263 1.89 34.39 -6.03
N ALA A 264 1.95 33.31 -6.81
CA ALA A 264 3.12 32.43 -6.87
C ALA A 264 4.41 33.18 -7.25
N LYS A 265 4.34 34.16 -8.15
CA LYS A 265 5.51 34.95 -8.56
C LYS A 265 6.05 35.88 -7.48
N THR A 266 5.20 36.30 -6.55
CA THR A 266 5.50 37.34 -5.55
C THR A 266 5.60 36.80 -4.14
N THR A 267 5.10 35.59 -3.89
CA THR A 267 5.02 35.01 -2.55
C THR A 267 6.38 34.64 -1.99
N THR A 268 6.53 34.86 -0.68
CA THR A 268 7.67 34.35 0.08
C THR A 268 7.42 32.91 0.55
N TYR A 269 8.48 32.19 0.92
CA TYR A 269 8.31 30.84 1.49
C TYR A 269 7.48 30.83 2.77
N SER A 270 7.61 31.86 3.62
CA SER A 270 6.83 31.97 4.86
C SER A 270 5.34 32.14 4.59
N GLU A 271 4.98 32.93 3.57
CA GLU A 271 3.59 33.11 3.15
C GLU A 271 3.03 31.84 2.54
N PHE A 272 3.79 31.19 1.64
CA PHE A 272 3.43 29.89 1.09
C PHE A 272 3.16 28.86 2.19
N GLU A 273 4.02 28.77 3.19
CA GLU A 273 3.86 27.83 4.30
C GLU A 273 2.64 28.17 5.17
N ALA A 274 2.37 29.45 5.41
CA ALA A 274 1.18 29.89 6.14
C ALA A 274 -0.12 29.53 5.40
N VAL A 275 -0.16 29.72 4.08
CA VAL A 275 -1.30 29.31 3.24
C VAL A 275 -1.43 27.79 3.23
N ALA A 276 -0.33 27.06 3.01
CA ALA A 276 -0.32 25.60 3.03
C ALA A 276 -0.86 25.05 4.35
N LYS A 277 -0.44 25.64 5.47
CA LYS A 277 -0.91 25.26 6.80
C LYS A 277 -2.40 25.52 6.96
N THR A 278 -2.89 26.67 6.53
CA THR A 278 -4.32 27.01 6.57
C THR A 278 -5.14 26.01 5.74
N VAL A 279 -4.69 25.71 4.51
CA VAL A 279 -5.34 24.71 3.64
C VAL A 279 -5.36 23.34 4.31
N SER A 280 -4.23 22.89 4.86
CA SER A 280 -4.15 21.61 5.57
C SER A 280 -5.09 21.55 6.78
N ASP A 281 -5.08 22.60 7.61
CA ASP A 281 -5.83 22.65 8.85
C ASP A 281 -7.33 22.74 8.62
N GLU A 282 -7.78 23.45 7.57
CA GLU A 282 -9.20 23.71 7.30
C GLU A 282 -9.83 22.76 6.28
N LEU A 283 -9.05 22.11 5.40
CA LEU A 283 -9.59 21.27 4.31
C LEU A 283 -9.13 19.80 4.33
N PHE A 284 -8.15 19.42 5.14
CA PHE A 284 -7.52 18.08 5.13
C PHE A 284 -7.35 17.48 6.54
N SER A 285 -8.01 18.03 7.56
CA SER A 285 -7.84 17.59 8.95
C SER A 285 -9.16 17.12 9.57
N THR A 286 -9.07 16.15 10.49
CA THR A 286 -10.22 15.75 11.32
C THR A 286 -10.67 16.88 12.25
N ALA A 287 -9.76 17.77 12.64
CA ALA A 287 -10.11 18.96 13.43
C ALA A 287 -11.02 19.93 12.65
N ALA A 288 -10.82 20.09 11.34
CA ALA A 288 -11.74 20.86 10.49
C ALA A 288 -13.14 20.25 10.45
N LEU A 289 -13.19 18.92 10.33
CA LEU A 289 -14.45 18.19 10.34
C LEU A 289 -15.20 18.40 11.66
N ASP A 290 -14.52 18.31 12.80
CA ASP A 290 -15.12 18.53 14.12
C ASP A 290 -15.66 19.96 14.26
N LYS A 291 -14.92 20.97 13.77
CA LYS A 291 -15.39 22.37 13.73
C LYS A 291 -16.69 22.51 12.93
N ILE A 292 -16.78 21.88 11.76
CA ILE A 292 -17.96 21.96 10.90
C ILE A 292 -19.15 21.24 11.51
N ARG A 293 -18.93 20.07 12.11
CA ARG A 293 -19.98 19.32 12.80
C ARG A 293 -20.50 20.02 14.05
N ALA A 294 -19.70 20.89 14.67
CA ALA A 294 -20.13 21.71 15.79
C ALA A 294 -21.03 22.90 15.38
N HIS A 295 -21.11 23.25 14.09
CA HIS A 295 -21.99 24.33 13.65
C HIS A 295 -23.48 23.91 13.66
N PRO A 296 -24.40 24.82 14.03
CA PRO A 296 -25.85 24.52 14.06
C PRO A 296 -26.44 24.12 12.70
N VAL A 297 -25.87 24.64 11.61
CA VAL A 297 -26.26 24.31 10.24
C VAL A 297 -25.13 23.53 9.60
N GLN A 298 -25.40 22.27 9.30
CA GLN A 298 -24.40 21.35 8.76
C GLN A 298 -24.15 21.66 7.27
N ASN A 299 -22.89 21.99 6.94
CA ASN A 299 -22.44 22.08 5.55
C ASN A 299 -21.95 20.70 5.09
N ILE A 300 -22.90 19.86 4.65
CA ILE A 300 -22.65 18.46 4.27
C ILE A 300 -21.64 18.38 3.11
N THR A 301 -21.71 19.30 2.14
CA THR A 301 -20.77 19.34 1.01
C THR A 301 -19.34 19.53 1.50
N LEU A 302 -19.10 20.53 2.36
CA LEU A 302 -17.77 20.80 2.89
C LEU A 302 -17.27 19.66 3.79
N GLU A 303 -18.15 19.09 4.61
CA GLU A 303 -17.85 17.91 5.43
C GLU A 303 -17.36 16.73 4.59
N ASN A 304 -18.10 16.37 3.52
CA ASN A 304 -17.71 15.28 2.64
C ASN A 304 -16.40 15.59 1.90
N THR A 305 -16.21 16.84 1.47
CA THR A 305 -14.96 17.27 0.82
C THR A 305 -13.77 17.11 1.77
N ILE A 306 -13.87 17.51 3.03
CA ILE A 306 -12.78 17.37 4.00
C ILE A 306 -12.43 15.90 4.26
N LEU A 307 -13.45 15.05 4.45
CA LEU A 307 -13.26 13.61 4.63
C LEU A 307 -12.58 12.97 3.42
N SER A 308 -13.09 13.25 2.21
CA SER A 308 -12.52 12.75 0.96
C SER A 308 -11.09 13.22 0.76
N ASN A 309 -10.81 14.51 1.01
CA ASN A 309 -9.49 15.10 0.93
C ASN A 309 -8.48 14.44 1.86
N HIS A 310 -8.86 14.29 3.13
CA HIS A 310 -8.05 13.67 4.17
C HIS A 310 -7.65 12.22 3.78
N ASP A 311 -8.62 11.40 3.39
CA ASP A 311 -8.38 9.99 3.09
C ASP A 311 -7.61 9.80 1.77
N THR A 312 -7.92 10.63 0.77
CA THR A 312 -7.20 10.63 -0.53
C THR A 312 -5.73 11.01 -0.35
N LEU A 313 -5.41 11.88 0.60
CA LEU A 313 -4.04 12.26 0.90
C LEU A 313 -3.23 11.08 1.47
N PHE A 314 -3.84 10.20 2.28
CA PHE A 314 -3.20 8.95 2.72
C PHE A 314 -2.85 8.04 1.55
N TYR A 315 -3.78 7.91 0.60
CA TYR A 315 -3.57 7.13 -0.60
C TYR A 315 -2.41 7.64 -1.46
N VAL A 316 -2.41 8.94 -1.78
CA VAL A 316 -1.38 9.52 -2.64
C VAL A 316 -0.01 9.46 -1.99
N LYS A 317 0.08 9.59 -0.66
CA LYS A 317 1.34 9.46 0.09
C LYS A 317 1.91 8.03 0.08
N PHE A 318 1.07 7.00 -0.03
CA PHE A 318 1.49 5.60 0.07
C PHE A 318 2.53 5.22 -1.00
N GLY A 319 2.28 5.60 -2.26
CA GLY A 319 3.16 5.28 -3.39
C GLY A 319 4.59 5.84 -3.24
N PRO A 320 4.77 7.15 -2.98
CA PRO A 320 6.08 7.74 -2.68
C PRO A 320 6.81 7.07 -1.50
N ALA A 321 6.10 6.66 -0.45
CA ALA A 321 6.70 5.94 0.68
C ALA A 321 7.32 4.60 0.23
N ILE A 322 6.60 3.82 -0.59
CA ILE A 322 7.11 2.57 -1.17
C ILE A 322 8.33 2.84 -2.05
N LYS A 323 8.24 3.81 -2.98
CA LYS A 323 9.32 4.11 -3.92
C LYS A 323 10.59 4.58 -3.22
N LYS A 324 10.46 5.26 -2.08
CA LYS A 324 11.61 5.69 -1.26
C LYS A 324 12.14 4.59 -0.33
N GLY A 325 11.45 3.45 -0.21
CA GLY A 325 11.81 2.40 0.74
C GLY A 325 11.61 2.82 2.20
N ASP A 326 10.73 3.79 2.48
CA ASP A 326 10.42 4.18 3.86
C ASP A 326 9.31 3.31 4.42
N ILE A 327 9.69 2.16 4.99
CA ILE A 327 8.76 1.20 5.56
C ILE A 327 8.00 1.81 6.74
N GLY A 328 8.60 2.73 7.50
CA GLY A 328 7.91 3.40 8.59
C GLY A 328 6.72 4.23 8.11
N ARG A 329 6.90 4.96 7.00
CA ARG A 329 5.80 5.70 6.36
C ARG A 329 4.74 4.77 5.77
N VAL A 330 5.13 3.64 5.20
CA VAL A 330 4.21 2.61 4.68
C VAL A 330 3.36 2.06 5.82
N LEU A 331 3.99 1.65 6.94
CA LEU A 331 3.31 1.09 8.10
C LEU A 331 2.34 2.10 8.74
N ASN A 332 2.70 3.38 8.81
CA ASN A 332 1.80 4.42 9.31
C ASN A 332 0.50 4.53 8.49
N VAL A 333 0.58 4.38 7.15
CA VAL A 333 -0.62 4.36 6.28
C VAL A 333 -1.40 3.05 6.46
N LEU A 334 -0.71 1.90 6.47
CA LEU A 334 -1.35 0.59 6.66
C LEU A 334 -2.10 0.51 8.00
N GLY A 335 -1.56 1.08 9.07
CA GLY A 335 -2.23 1.10 10.38
C GLY A 335 -3.57 1.85 10.35
N ILE A 336 -3.67 2.95 9.61
CA ILE A 336 -4.93 3.67 9.42
C ILE A 336 -5.88 2.90 8.51
N TRP A 337 -5.38 2.40 7.37
CA TRP A 337 -6.18 1.64 6.43
C TRP A 337 -6.74 0.36 7.03
N MET A 338 -5.99 -0.31 7.89
CA MET A 338 -6.47 -1.46 8.65
C MET A 338 -7.74 -1.11 9.45
N VAL A 339 -7.77 0.03 10.14
CA VAL A 339 -8.97 0.48 10.88
C VAL A 339 -10.10 0.84 9.90
N MET A 340 -9.81 1.60 8.86
CA MET A 340 -10.82 2.01 7.87
C MET A 340 -11.47 0.81 7.15
N MET A 341 -10.69 -0.22 6.82
CA MET A 341 -11.16 -1.44 6.13
C MET A 341 -11.96 -2.40 7.03
N HIS A 342 -11.95 -2.21 8.35
CA HIS A 342 -12.79 -2.97 9.28
C HIS A 342 -14.24 -2.46 9.35
N SER A 343 -14.54 -1.30 8.75
CA SER A 343 -15.88 -0.74 8.75
C SER A 343 -16.91 -1.69 8.09
N PRO A 344 -18.16 -1.76 8.58
CA PRO A 344 -19.19 -2.62 7.99
C PRO A 344 -19.38 -2.35 6.50
N LYS A 345 -19.54 -3.42 5.70
CA LYS A 345 -19.72 -3.38 4.23
C LYS A 345 -18.50 -2.88 3.43
N THR A 346 -17.33 -2.80 4.05
CA THR A 346 -16.08 -2.42 3.36
C THR A 346 -15.24 -3.65 2.96
N MET A 347 -14.03 -3.81 3.50
CA MET A 347 -13.01 -4.76 3.04
C MET A 347 -12.38 -5.57 4.19
N PRO A 348 -13.18 -6.30 5.00
CA PRO A 348 -12.69 -6.93 6.23
C PRO A 348 -11.53 -7.91 6.01
N ARG A 349 -11.52 -8.65 4.89
CA ARG A 349 -10.41 -9.58 4.56
C ARG A 349 -9.06 -8.87 4.37
N TYR A 350 -9.08 -7.67 3.79
CA TYR A 350 -7.87 -6.86 3.66
C TYR A 350 -7.47 -6.24 5.00
N ALA A 351 -8.45 -5.92 5.84
CA ALA A 351 -8.23 -5.44 7.19
C ALA A 351 -7.55 -6.51 8.06
N ASP A 352 -8.08 -7.74 8.07
CA ASP A 352 -7.51 -8.91 8.75
C ASP A 352 -6.09 -9.22 8.27
N ALA A 353 -5.89 -9.26 6.95
CA ALA A 353 -4.58 -9.52 6.36
C ALA A 353 -3.58 -8.41 6.69
N THR A 354 -4.01 -7.14 6.72
CA THR A 354 -3.13 -6.03 7.11
C THR A 354 -2.78 -6.14 8.59
N PHE A 355 -3.76 -6.41 9.46
CA PHE A 355 -3.54 -6.60 10.90
C PHE A 355 -2.56 -7.74 11.18
N GLU A 356 -2.79 -8.92 10.58
CA GLU A 356 -1.88 -10.06 10.72
C GLU A 356 -0.45 -9.65 10.33
N ARG A 357 -0.27 -8.91 9.24
CA ARG A 357 1.06 -8.55 8.73
C ARG A 357 1.74 -7.44 9.54
N LEU A 358 0.98 -6.61 10.26
CA LEU A 358 1.51 -5.63 11.21
C LEU A 358 1.93 -6.28 12.53
N VAL A 359 1.18 -7.29 13.00
CA VAL A 359 1.40 -7.92 14.31
C VAL A 359 2.37 -9.10 14.25
N LYS A 360 2.25 -9.95 13.22
CA LYS A 360 3.03 -11.20 13.08
C LYS A 360 4.54 -11.01 13.20
N PRO A 361 5.17 -9.92 12.69
CA PRO A 361 6.60 -9.71 12.90
C PRO A 361 7.04 -9.78 14.37
N LYS A 362 6.19 -9.38 15.33
CA LYS A 362 6.50 -9.43 16.76
C LYS A 362 6.83 -10.83 17.29
N SER A 363 6.27 -11.88 16.67
CA SER A 363 6.59 -13.26 17.05
C SER A 363 7.88 -13.76 16.42
N PHE A 364 8.47 -13.01 15.49
CA PHE A 364 9.77 -13.34 14.90
C PHE A 364 10.93 -12.81 15.74
N PRO A 365 12.13 -13.39 15.64
CA PRO A 365 13.33 -12.84 16.26
C PRO A 365 13.59 -11.39 15.80
N PRO A 366 14.23 -10.54 16.61
CA PRO A 366 14.45 -9.11 16.29
C PRO A 366 15.14 -8.81 14.95
N LYS A 367 15.87 -9.78 14.38
CA LYS A 367 16.51 -9.65 13.06
C LYS A 367 15.51 -9.79 11.88
N LEU A 368 14.33 -10.34 12.12
CA LEU A 368 13.22 -10.47 11.15
C LEU A 368 12.06 -9.50 11.40
N GLN A 369 12.10 -8.77 12.52
CA GLN A 369 11.23 -7.63 12.81
C GLN A 369 11.70 -6.43 11.99
#